data_AF-A0A0N5BMS8-F1
#
_entry.id   AF-A0A0N5BMS8-F1
#
_cell.length_a   1.000
_cell.length_b   1.000
_cell.length_c   1.000
_cell.angle_alpha   90.00
_cell.angle_beta   90.00
_cell.angle_gamma   90.00
#
_symmetry.space_group_name_H-M   'P 1'
#
loop_
_entity.id
_entity.type
_entity.pdbx_description
1 polymer ?
#
loop_
_entity_poly.entity_id
_entity_poly.type
_entity_poly.pdbx_seq_one_letter_code
_entity_poly.pdbx_strand_id
1 'polypeptide(L)'
;MFKTFENVQPLGLPDSLVCKNELSAYTTRFPPYKIKRFQDFYDDSEKLRTFDNGKIRTPSGVRVYISQMIREKLLQVFHEHPLIGNHLDFDKISGKFKTIFYWPSMDKLMTDVWKSCQICQFNNEQPSGWLRHI
;
A
#
# COMPACT_ATOMS: atom_id res chain seq x y z
N MET A 1 22.31 -14.90 -8.04
CA MET A 1 22.50 -13.55 -8.60
C MET A 1 21.37 -12.67 -8.05
N PHE A 2 21.62 -11.98 -6.95
CA PHE A 2 20.63 -11.16 -6.25
C PHE A 2 20.48 -9.84 -7.00
N LYS A 3 19.28 -9.51 -7.49
CA LYS A 3 18.99 -8.18 -8.02
C LYS A 3 18.62 -7.27 -6.85
N THR A 4 19.57 -6.43 -6.46
CA THR A 4 19.44 -5.42 -5.40
C THR A 4 18.35 -4.40 -5.74
N PHE A 5 17.48 -4.12 -4.78
CA PHE A 5 16.41 -3.11 -4.85
C PHE A 5 16.93 -1.73 -4.43
N GLU A 6 18.00 -1.26 -5.07
CA GLU A 6 18.47 0.12 -4.88
C GLU A 6 18.08 0.97 -6.09
N ASN A 7 17.55 2.17 -5.80
CA ASN A 7 17.07 3.22 -6.71
C ASN A 7 15.55 3.26 -6.98
N VAL A 8 14.82 3.81 -6.02
CA VAL A 8 13.65 4.67 -6.31
C VAL A 8 13.83 5.97 -5.52
N GLN A 9 14.39 6.99 -6.17
CA GLN A 9 14.50 8.35 -5.62
C GLN A 9 13.14 9.06 -5.67
N PRO A 10 12.72 9.82 -4.63
CA PRO A 10 11.56 10.68 -4.73
C PRO A 10 11.97 12.05 -5.30
N LEU A 11 11.51 12.36 -6.50
CA LEU A 11 11.60 13.71 -7.08
C LEU A 11 10.48 14.58 -6.50
N GLY A 12 10.84 15.72 -5.91
CA GLY A 12 9.92 16.66 -5.27
C GLY A 12 9.16 17.57 -6.25
N LEU A 13 8.38 18.49 -5.63
CA LEU A 13 7.61 19.65 -6.14
C LEU A 13 6.07 19.46 -6.24
N PRO A 14 5.28 20.55 -6.24
CA PRO A 14 5.14 21.58 -5.19
C PRO A 14 3.67 21.79 -4.78
N ASP A 15 3.47 22.50 -3.67
CA ASP A 15 2.16 22.86 -3.11
C ASP A 15 1.33 23.78 -4.03
N SER A 16 0.00 23.56 -3.98
CA SER A 16 -1.10 24.45 -4.39
C SER A 16 -1.93 23.94 -5.59
N LEU A 17 -3.25 23.81 -5.33
CA LEU A 17 -4.38 23.53 -6.26
C LEU A 17 -4.49 22.03 -6.64
N VAL A 18 -5.61 21.31 -6.50
CA VAL A 18 -6.98 21.65 -6.88
C VAL A 18 -7.98 20.71 -6.17
N CYS A 19 -9.20 21.22 -6.02
CA CYS A 19 -10.36 20.66 -5.36
C CYS A 19 -11.01 19.43 -6.04
N LYS A 20 -11.58 18.56 -5.18
CA LYS A 20 -12.90 17.90 -5.31
C LYS A 20 -13.30 17.40 -6.72
N ASN A 21 -12.64 16.34 -7.21
CA ASN A 21 -13.26 15.26 -8.02
C ASN A 21 -12.26 14.12 -8.38
N GLU A 22 -11.28 13.84 -7.52
CA GLU A 22 -10.05 13.16 -7.93
C GLU A 22 -9.87 11.69 -7.50
N LEU A 23 -10.85 11.03 -6.87
CA LEU A 23 -10.62 9.64 -6.43
C LEU A 23 -10.47 8.62 -7.58
N SER A 24 -11.03 8.92 -8.76
CA SER A 24 -10.91 8.05 -9.95
C SER A 24 -9.62 8.29 -10.76
N ALA A 25 -8.98 9.45 -10.63
CA ALA A 25 -7.79 9.81 -11.41
C ALA A 25 -6.48 9.53 -10.64
N TYR A 26 -6.52 9.55 -9.30
CA TYR A 26 -5.34 9.38 -8.45
C TYR A 26 -4.74 7.97 -8.47
N THR A 27 -5.53 6.93 -8.73
CA THR A 27 -5.02 5.56 -8.90
C THR A 27 -4.22 5.39 -10.20
N THR A 28 -4.38 6.31 -11.15
CA THR A 28 -3.81 6.19 -12.50
C THR A 28 -2.55 7.04 -12.68
N ARG A 29 -2.39 8.16 -11.96
CA ARG A 29 -1.27 9.09 -12.20
C ARG A 29 0.05 8.69 -11.57
N PHE A 30 0.05 8.04 -10.40
CA PHE A 30 1.28 7.52 -9.77
C PHE A 30 0.98 6.29 -8.90
N PRO A 31 0.74 5.10 -9.46
CA PRO A 31 0.83 3.90 -8.63
C PRO A 31 2.29 3.78 -8.19
N PRO A 32 2.62 3.80 -6.88
CA PRO A 32 4.01 3.64 -6.41
C PRO A 32 4.56 2.24 -6.69
N TYR A 33 3.81 1.41 -7.43
CA TYR A 33 4.09 0.03 -7.75
C TYR A 33 3.82 -0.26 -9.24
N LYS A 34 4.76 -0.95 -9.90
CA LYS A 34 4.59 -1.45 -11.27
C LYS A 34 3.95 -2.85 -11.23
N ILE A 35 2.61 -2.91 -11.25
CA ILE A 35 1.82 -4.16 -11.15
C ILE A 35 2.31 -5.26 -12.09
N LYS A 36 2.71 -4.90 -13.32
CA LYS A 36 3.20 -5.84 -14.33
C LYS A 36 4.41 -6.68 -13.88
N ARG A 37 5.17 -6.20 -12.88
CA ARG A 37 6.38 -6.87 -12.38
C ARG A 37 6.15 -7.73 -11.13
N PHE A 38 4.95 -7.74 -10.55
CA PHE A 38 4.68 -8.60 -9.39
C PHE A 38 4.79 -10.09 -9.71
N GLN A 39 4.54 -10.43 -10.96
CA GLN A 39 4.68 -11.78 -11.51
C GLN A 39 6.09 -12.33 -11.41
N ASP A 40 7.11 -11.44 -11.47
CA ASP A 40 8.52 -11.81 -11.36
C ASP A 40 8.84 -12.45 -10.01
N PHE A 41 7.97 -12.28 -9.00
CA PHE A 41 8.13 -12.77 -7.65
C PHE A 41 7.30 -14.02 -7.34
N TYR A 42 6.44 -14.47 -8.25
CA TYR A 42 5.60 -15.64 -7.98
C TYR A 42 6.40 -16.93 -7.97
N ASP A 43 6.19 -17.72 -6.93
CA ASP A 43 6.52 -19.14 -6.95
C ASP A 43 5.56 -19.92 -7.88
N ASP A 44 5.87 -21.18 -8.16
CA ASP A 44 5.07 -21.98 -9.09
C ASP A 44 3.65 -22.24 -8.57
N SER A 45 3.45 -22.31 -7.24
CA SER A 45 2.12 -22.44 -6.64
C SER A 45 1.30 -21.15 -6.78
N GLU A 46 1.96 -19.99 -6.70
CA GLU A 46 1.34 -18.68 -6.84
C GLU A 46 0.95 -18.41 -8.29
N LYS A 47 1.78 -18.80 -9.26
CA LYS A 47 1.43 -18.73 -10.69
C LYS A 47 0.13 -19.48 -10.98
N LEU A 48 -0.02 -20.70 -10.45
CA LEU A 48 -1.22 -21.53 -10.64
C LEU A 48 -2.50 -20.93 -10.03
N ARG A 49 -2.38 -20.03 -9.04
CA ARG A 49 -3.53 -19.35 -8.41
C ARG A 49 -4.01 -18.12 -9.18
N THR A 50 -3.25 -17.67 -10.17
CA THR A 50 -3.47 -16.41 -10.87
C THR A 50 -3.77 -16.60 -12.35
N PHE A 51 -4.46 -15.63 -12.94
CA PHE A 51 -4.71 -15.52 -14.38
C PHE A 51 -4.35 -14.10 -14.84
N ASP A 52 -4.35 -13.84 -16.14
CA ASP A 52 -4.16 -12.51 -16.74
C ASP A 52 -3.10 -11.63 -16.03
N ASN A 53 -1.88 -12.17 -15.96
CA ASN A 53 -0.72 -11.48 -15.39
C ASN A 53 -0.84 -11.14 -13.89
N GLY A 54 -1.23 -12.11 -13.07
CA GLY A 54 -1.26 -11.96 -11.60
C GLY A 54 -2.58 -11.49 -11.02
N LYS A 55 -3.68 -11.58 -11.78
CA LYS A 55 -5.04 -11.36 -11.27
C LYS A 55 -5.61 -12.61 -10.63
N ILE A 56 -6.51 -12.43 -9.68
CA ILE A 56 -7.25 -13.49 -8.99
C ILE A 56 -8.71 -13.08 -8.83
N ARG A 57 -9.63 -14.06 -8.92
CA ARG A 57 -11.05 -13.86 -8.68
C ARG A 57 -11.33 -14.11 -7.21
N THR A 58 -11.94 -13.14 -6.56
CA THR A 58 -12.45 -13.23 -5.19
C THR A 58 -13.97 -13.09 -5.22
N PRO A 59 -14.72 -13.46 -4.15
CA PRO A 59 -16.16 -13.21 -4.07
C PRO A 59 -16.51 -11.72 -4.27
N SER A 60 -15.61 -10.82 -3.89
CA SER A 60 -15.74 -9.36 -4.02
C SER A 60 -15.25 -8.80 -5.36
N GLY A 61 -14.92 -9.66 -6.32
CA GLY A 61 -14.46 -9.29 -7.66
C GLY A 61 -12.99 -9.61 -7.94
N VAL A 62 -12.48 -9.08 -9.06
CA VAL A 62 -11.10 -9.33 -9.50
C VAL A 62 -10.13 -8.44 -8.73
N ARG A 63 -9.01 -9.02 -8.28
CA ARG A 63 -7.93 -8.35 -7.54
C ARG A 63 -6.57 -8.73 -8.11
N VAL A 64 -5.55 -7.96 -7.79
CA VAL A 64 -4.15 -8.31 -8.06
C VAL A 64 -3.63 -9.16 -6.90
N TYR A 65 -3.17 -10.37 -7.21
CA TYR A 65 -2.57 -11.26 -6.23
C TYR A 65 -1.15 -10.82 -5.89
N ILE A 66 -0.80 -10.81 -4.61
CA ILE A 66 0.52 -10.37 -4.14
C ILE A 66 1.32 -11.55 -3.58
N SER A 67 2.50 -11.77 -4.18
CA SER A 67 3.44 -12.80 -3.74
C SER A 67 3.85 -12.59 -2.30
N GLN A 68 4.00 -13.68 -1.54
CA GLN A 68 4.52 -13.62 -0.17
C GLN A 68 5.79 -12.77 -0.04
N MET A 69 6.70 -12.85 -1.01
CA MET A 69 8.00 -12.16 -0.96
C MET A 69 7.92 -10.63 -0.95
N ILE A 70 6.82 -10.04 -1.40
CA ILE A 70 6.71 -8.58 -1.57
C ILE A 70 5.60 -7.94 -0.73
N ARG A 71 4.84 -8.73 0.05
CA ARG A 71 3.69 -8.22 0.83
C ARG A 71 4.09 -7.13 1.81
N GLU A 72 5.11 -7.39 2.63
CA GLU A 72 5.60 -6.43 3.62
C GLU A 72 6.07 -5.15 2.96
N LYS A 73 6.90 -5.26 1.90
CA LYS A 73 7.42 -4.07 1.22
C LYS A 73 6.33 -3.25 0.55
N LEU A 74 5.34 -3.91 -0.06
CA LEU A 74 4.18 -3.24 -0.65
C LEU A 74 3.38 -2.49 0.42
N LEU A 75 3.13 -3.13 1.57
CA LEU A 75 2.41 -2.51 2.68
C LEU A 75 3.16 -1.32 3.25
N GLN A 76 4.47 -1.44 3.44
CA GLN A 76 5.32 -0.34 3.90
C GLN A 76 5.24 0.86 2.94
N VAL A 77 5.43 0.62 1.63
CA VAL A 77 5.34 1.68 0.62
C VAL A 77 3.95 2.31 0.63
N PHE A 78 2.88 1.51 0.73
CA PHE A 78 1.52 2.05 0.76
C PHE A 78 1.25 2.89 2.01
N HIS A 79 1.77 2.45 3.16
CA HIS A 79 1.63 3.08 4.47
C HIS A 79 2.38 4.41 4.58
N GLU A 80 3.62 4.44 4.12
CA GLU A 80 4.53 5.60 4.25
C GLU A 80 4.33 6.65 3.15
N HIS A 81 3.69 6.29 2.02
CA HIS A 81 3.57 7.19 0.89
C HIS A 81 2.78 8.47 1.24
N PRO A 82 3.35 9.68 1.11
CA PRO A 82 2.74 10.92 1.58
C PRO A 82 1.37 11.25 0.99
N LEU A 83 1.10 10.80 -0.24
CA LEU A 83 -0.17 11.05 -0.94
C LEU A 83 -1.22 9.94 -0.79
N ILE A 84 -0.83 8.79 -0.21
CA ILE A 84 -1.70 7.60 -0.20
C ILE A 84 -1.93 7.14 1.24
N GLY A 85 -0.85 6.71 1.90
CA GLY A 85 -0.89 6.21 3.26
C GLY A 85 -0.68 7.31 4.26
N ASN A 86 0.41 8.07 4.17
CA ASN A 86 0.80 9.13 5.10
C ASN A 86 0.55 8.77 6.59
N HIS A 87 0.87 7.53 6.97
CA HIS A 87 0.63 7.02 8.32
C HIS A 87 -0.83 7.12 8.80
N LEU A 88 -1.79 7.13 7.87
CA LEU A 88 -3.23 7.10 8.18
C LEU A 88 -3.60 5.82 8.92
N ASP A 89 -4.59 5.95 9.81
CA ASP A 89 -5.18 4.85 10.56
C ASP A 89 -5.55 3.68 9.65
N PHE A 90 -5.38 2.47 10.17
CA PHE A 90 -5.64 1.22 9.46
C PHE A 90 -7.03 1.19 8.83
N ASP A 91 -8.06 1.64 9.54
CA ASP A 91 -9.45 1.60 9.06
C ASP A 91 -9.67 2.51 7.84
N LYS A 92 -8.94 3.62 7.74
CA LYS A 92 -9.07 4.60 6.64
C LYS A 92 -8.50 4.07 5.32
N ILE A 93 -7.54 3.16 5.40
CA ILE A 93 -6.68 2.80 4.27
C ILE A 93 -6.80 1.32 3.87
N SER A 94 -7.14 0.43 4.81
CA SER A 94 -7.24 -1.01 4.59
C SER A 94 -8.30 -1.38 3.56
N GLY A 95 -9.47 -0.74 3.60
CA GLY A 95 -10.55 -0.96 2.63
C GLY A 95 -10.09 -0.69 1.20
N LYS A 96 -9.47 0.48 0.96
CA LYS A 96 -8.92 0.87 -0.35
C LYS A 96 -7.88 -0.13 -0.83
N PHE A 97 -6.95 -0.52 0.04
CA PHE A 97 -5.91 -1.50 -0.31
C PHE A 97 -6.52 -2.84 -0.76
N LYS A 98 -7.51 -3.35 -0.05
CA LYS A 98 -8.22 -4.61 -0.36
C LYS A 98 -9.11 -4.54 -1.61
N THR A 99 -9.46 -3.34 -2.09
CA THR A 99 -10.14 -3.20 -3.38
C THR A 99 -9.22 -3.46 -4.57
N ILE A 100 -7.91 -3.37 -4.37
CA ILE A 100 -6.89 -3.49 -5.43
C ILE A 100 -6.14 -4.82 -5.29
N PHE A 101 -5.71 -5.15 -4.07
CA PHE A 101 -4.81 -6.26 -3.79
C PHE A 101 -5.45 -7.37 -3.00
N TYR A 102 -4.92 -8.57 -3.16
CA TYR A 102 -5.39 -9.74 -2.43
C TYR A 102 -4.29 -10.76 -2.16
N TRP A 103 -4.34 -11.37 -0.98
CA TRP A 103 -3.81 -12.69 -0.67
C TRP A 103 -4.59 -13.28 0.51
N PRO A 104 -4.57 -14.61 0.72
CA PRO A 104 -5.23 -15.23 1.85
C PRO A 104 -4.75 -14.65 3.19
N SER A 105 -5.69 -14.34 4.08
CA SER A 105 -5.41 -13.84 5.43
C SER A 105 -4.56 -12.57 5.49
N MET A 106 -4.75 -11.66 4.53
CA MET A 106 -3.95 -10.42 4.45
C MET A 106 -4.06 -9.49 5.64
N ASP A 107 -5.21 -9.49 6.32
CA ASP A 107 -5.50 -8.66 7.47
C ASP A 107 -4.46 -8.73 8.57
N LYS A 108 -3.95 -9.94 8.86
CA LYS A 108 -2.97 -10.15 9.91
C LYS A 108 -1.70 -9.33 9.62
N LEU A 109 -1.12 -9.55 8.44
CA LEU A 109 0.13 -8.88 8.05
C LEU A 109 -0.07 -7.36 7.92
N MET A 110 -1.20 -6.92 7.37
CA MET A 110 -1.50 -5.49 7.29
C MET A 110 -1.58 -4.86 8.68
N THR A 111 -2.26 -5.51 9.62
CA THR A 111 -2.40 -5.02 10.99
C THR A 111 -1.04 -4.97 11.69
N ASP A 112 -0.20 -5.99 11.50
CA ASP A 112 1.14 -6.08 12.10
C ASP A 112 2.04 -4.94 11.60
N VAL A 113 2.02 -4.62 10.30
CA VAL A 113 2.77 -3.47 9.73
C VAL A 113 2.31 -2.13 10.32
N TRP A 114 1.00 -1.91 10.47
CA TRP A 114 0.50 -0.66 11.06
C TRP A 114 0.83 -0.54 12.55
N LYS A 115 0.69 -1.64 13.30
CA LYS A 115 0.97 -1.66 14.74
C LYS A 115 2.44 -1.54 15.07
N SER A 116 3.34 -1.95 14.17
CA SER A 116 4.79 -1.86 14.35
C SER A 116 5.37 -0.51 13.90
N CYS A 117 4.57 0.37 13.30
CA CYS A 117 5.04 1.69 12.87
C CYS A 117 5.25 2.62 14.07
N GLN A 118 6.50 3.01 14.33
CA GLN A 118 6.87 3.91 15.42
C GLN A 118 6.21 5.29 15.31
N ILE A 119 6.06 5.82 14.09
CA ILE A 119 5.40 7.12 13.86
C ILE A 119 3.93 7.05 14.27
N CYS A 120 3.24 5.97 13.90
CA CYS A 120 1.85 5.76 14.29
C CYS A 120 1.69 5.56 15.80
N GLN A 121 2.58 4.79 16.42
CA GLN A 121 2.59 4.60 17.87
C GLN A 121 2.74 5.94 18.60
N PHE A 122 3.72 6.74 18.20
CA PHE A 122 3.96 8.06 18.79
C PHE A 122 2.77 9.02 18.63
N ASN A 123 2.15 9.04 17.45
CA ASN A 123 0.98 9.90 17.20
C ASN A 123 -0.25 9.49 18.02
N ASN A 124 -0.41 8.20 18.32
CA ASN A 124 -1.50 7.68 19.15
C ASN A 124 -1.28 7.94 20.65
N GLU A 125 -0.02 8.05 21.08
CA GLU A 125 0.35 8.33 22.48
C GLU A 125 0.20 9.82 22.84
N GLN A 126 0.20 10.71 21.86
CA GLN A 126 -0.03 12.13 22.11
C GLN A 126 -1.53 12.44 22.22
N PRO A 127 -2.04 12.82 23.40
CA PRO A 127 -3.39 13.35 23.49
C PRO A 127 -3.47 14.64 22.67
N SER A 128 -4.48 14.74 21.82
CA SER A 128 -4.83 15.87 20.94
C SER A 128 -5.08 17.22 21.66
N GLY A 129 -4.70 17.34 22.93
CA GLY A 129 -4.95 18.49 23.80
C GLY A 129 -3.80 19.48 24.02
N TRP A 130 -2.59 19.27 23.47
CA TRP A 130 -1.43 20.14 23.77
C TRP A 130 -1.11 21.22 22.72
N LEU A 131 -2.01 21.52 21.79
CA LEU A 131 -1.92 22.70 20.90
C LEU A 131 -3.06 23.70 21.15
N ARG A 132 -3.31 24.03 22.43
CA ARG A 132 -3.85 25.33 22.82
C ARG A 132 -2.78 26.00 23.68
N HIS A 133 -2.47 27.26 23.41
CA HIS A 133 -1.50 28.11 24.11
C HIS A 133 -0.07 28.09 23.57
N ILE A 134 0.12 28.67 22.37
CA ILE A 134 1.14 29.71 22.14
C ILE A 134 0.44 30.88 21.45
#